data_AF-S3HE09-F1
#
_entry.id   AF-S3HE09-F1
#
_cell.length_a   1.000
_cell.length_b   1.000
_cell.length_c   1.000
_cell.angle_alpha   90.00
_cell.angle_beta   90.00
_cell.angle_gamma   90.00
#
_symmetry.space_group_name_H-M   'P 1'
#
loop_
_entity.id
_entity.type
_entity.pdbx_description
1 polymer ?
#
loop_
_entity_poly.entity_id
_entity_poly.type
_entity_poly.pdbx_seq_one_letter_code
_entity_poly.pdbx_strand_id
1 'polypeptide(L)'
;MIDLLGYAAFFLTTALIFTLITLGLNLQWGLTGLFNVGVAGFVAIGAYTSALMTTPDDAARFGGFDLPIIAGWLGAMLVAGIAAAITGFATLRLKSDYLAITTFGVAVVVQLLALNAQSFTGGAFGVGFIPRPFTSLAETPFYFNLANLAVVSAVTLVAYLALQHLSRSPWGRVLKALREDERAAISLGKSARFYRVQAFAVGGALMGLAGAVQAHYIGFIAPDNYVPMLTFQVWVMLIVGGSGSNRGAVFGSILVWAIWAGSGAVLSWLAPPDQQARAAALQITAIGVMLCVILLIRPNGLFGNLVERPRLASEPSVNTTDTSS
;
A
#
# COMPACT_ATOMS: atom_id res chain seq x y z
N MET A 1 2.68 -27.32 18.33
CA MET A 1 2.12 -26.02 18.80
C MET A 1 3.05 -24.86 18.46
N ILE A 2 4.35 -24.99 18.72
CA ILE A 2 5.37 -23.96 18.40
C ILE A 2 5.42 -23.66 16.89
N ASP A 3 5.33 -24.68 16.03
CA ASP A 3 5.36 -24.48 14.57
C ASP A 3 4.15 -23.71 14.04
N LEU A 4 2.96 -23.98 14.61
CA LEU A 4 1.74 -23.25 14.26
C LEU A 4 1.84 -21.77 14.66
N LEU A 5 2.41 -21.48 15.83
CA LEU A 5 2.64 -20.11 16.28
C LEU A 5 3.72 -19.41 15.44
N GLY A 6 4.77 -20.12 15.03
CA GLY A 6 5.78 -19.61 14.10
C GLY A 6 5.19 -19.27 12.73
N TYR A 7 4.33 -20.15 12.19
CA TYR A 7 3.59 -19.89 10.96
C TYR A 7 2.64 -18.69 11.11
N ALA A 8 1.90 -18.60 12.22
CA ALA A 8 1.02 -17.47 12.50
C ALA A 8 1.81 -16.16 12.57
N ALA A 9 2.99 -16.15 13.17
CA ALA A 9 3.87 -14.99 13.21
C ALA A 9 4.37 -14.59 11.82
N PHE A 10 4.77 -15.56 10.99
CA PHE A 10 5.14 -15.31 9.59
C PHE A 10 3.97 -14.69 8.80
N PHE A 11 2.79 -15.30 8.93
CA PHE A 11 1.56 -14.88 8.28
C PHE A 11 1.18 -13.45 8.66
N LEU A 12 1.16 -13.14 9.96
CA LEU A 12 0.83 -11.80 10.47
C LEU A 12 1.88 -10.75 10.06
N THR A 13 3.17 -11.11 10.07
CA THR A 13 4.23 -10.18 9.63
C THR A 13 4.01 -9.76 8.18
N THR A 14 3.67 -10.71 7.30
CA THR A 14 3.38 -10.43 5.90
C THR A 14 2.10 -9.59 5.75
N ALA A 15 1.06 -9.89 6.53
CA ALA A 15 -0.17 -9.10 6.58
C ALA A 15 0.08 -7.64 6.98
N LEU A 16 0.97 -7.40 7.95
CA LEU A 16 1.32 -6.07 8.43
C LEU A 16 2.17 -5.30 7.41
N ILE A 17 3.04 -5.98 6.65
CA ILE A 17 3.75 -5.35 5.52
C ILE A 17 2.73 -4.84 4.48
N PHE A 18 1.76 -5.67 4.08
CA PHE A 18 0.69 -5.22 3.20
C PHE A 18 -0.12 -4.07 3.81
N THR A 19 -0.35 -4.12 5.13
CA THR A 19 -1.02 -3.03 5.87
C THR A 19 -0.31 -1.70 5.72
N LEU A 20 1.03 -1.65 5.77
CA LEU A 20 1.80 -0.42 5.53
C LEU A 20 1.56 0.14 4.12
N ILE A 21 1.53 -0.72 3.10
CA ILE A 21 1.24 -0.32 1.72
C ILE A 21 -0.20 0.21 1.62
N THR A 22 -1.16 -0.52 2.19
CA THR A 22 -2.58 -0.13 2.21
C THR A 22 -2.82 1.18 2.95
N LEU A 23 -2.09 1.44 4.05
CA LEU A 23 -2.14 2.72 4.78
C LEU A 23 -1.61 3.88 3.93
N GLY A 24 -0.49 3.69 3.23
CA GLY A 24 0.04 4.67 2.28
C GLY A 24 -0.95 4.97 1.15
N LEU A 25 -1.61 3.93 0.61
CA LEU A 25 -2.65 4.08 -0.41
C LEU A 25 -3.90 4.75 0.16
N ASN A 26 -4.31 4.43 1.39
CA ASN A 26 -5.46 5.05 2.04
C ASN A 26 -5.24 6.55 2.28
N LEU A 27 -3.99 6.99 2.50
CA LEU A 27 -3.69 8.41 2.58
C LEU A 27 -3.95 9.12 1.24
N GLN A 28 -3.51 8.51 0.13
CA GLN A 28 -3.69 9.08 -1.20
C GLN A 28 -5.15 8.99 -1.66
N TRP A 29 -5.74 7.80 -1.70
CA TRP A 29 -7.11 7.62 -2.14
C TRP A 29 -8.12 8.07 -1.09
N GLY A 30 -8.01 7.54 0.13
CA GLY A 30 -9.00 7.70 1.18
C GLY A 30 -9.13 9.13 1.71
N LEU A 31 -8.04 9.91 1.79
CA LEU A 31 -8.14 11.30 2.22
C LEU A 31 -8.30 12.29 1.06
N THR A 32 -7.63 12.05 -0.07
CA THR A 32 -7.55 13.07 -1.14
C THR A 32 -8.35 12.74 -2.39
N GLY A 33 -8.86 11.51 -2.52
CA GLY A 33 -9.58 11.05 -3.70
C GLY A 33 -8.69 10.78 -4.92
N LEU A 34 -7.37 10.75 -4.74
CA LEU A 34 -6.43 10.54 -5.84
C LEU A 34 -6.29 9.05 -6.16
N PHE A 35 -6.72 8.67 -7.36
CA PHE A 35 -6.64 7.29 -7.81
C PHE A 35 -5.22 6.95 -8.32
N ASN A 36 -4.42 6.35 -7.45
CA ASN A 36 -3.04 5.93 -7.75
C ASN A 36 -2.96 4.43 -8.07
N VAL A 37 -2.55 4.09 -9.29
CA VAL A 37 -2.30 2.70 -9.72
C VAL A 37 -0.79 2.36 -9.74
N GLY A 38 0.06 3.35 -9.43
CA GLY A 38 1.51 3.22 -9.37
C GLY A 38 2.07 2.65 -8.06
N VAL A 39 1.25 2.04 -7.20
CA VAL A 39 1.64 1.56 -5.85
C VAL A 39 2.87 0.65 -5.90
N ALA A 40 2.86 -0.35 -6.76
CA ALA A 40 3.98 -1.28 -6.92
C ALA A 40 5.32 -0.59 -7.23
N GLY A 41 5.29 0.50 -8.01
CA GLY A 41 6.49 1.29 -8.31
C GLY A 41 7.08 1.95 -7.07
N PHE A 42 6.25 2.57 -6.23
CA PHE A 42 6.75 3.21 -4.99
C PHE A 42 7.27 2.19 -3.97
N VAL A 43 6.64 1.02 -3.90
CA VAL A 43 7.13 -0.10 -3.09
C VAL A 43 8.48 -0.59 -3.62
N ALA A 44 8.62 -0.76 -4.94
CA ALA A 44 9.87 -1.18 -5.57
C ALA A 44 11.01 -0.18 -5.29
N ILE A 45 10.76 1.12 -5.47
CA ILE A 45 11.74 2.18 -5.20
C ILE A 45 12.26 2.05 -3.75
N GLY A 46 11.37 1.89 -2.78
CA GLY A 46 11.77 1.75 -1.38
C GLY A 46 12.55 0.45 -1.11
N ALA A 47 12.09 -0.67 -1.67
CA ALA A 47 12.77 -1.97 -1.53
C ALA A 47 14.21 -1.90 -2.07
N TYR A 48 14.39 -1.48 -3.32
CA TYR A 48 15.70 -1.35 -3.95
C TYR A 48 16.58 -0.30 -3.27
N THR A 49 16.03 0.86 -2.87
CA THR A 49 16.80 1.87 -2.14
C THR A 49 17.35 1.30 -0.84
N SER A 50 16.51 0.62 -0.06
CA SER A 50 16.98 0.03 1.20
C SER A 50 18.02 -1.05 0.96
N ALA A 51 17.81 -1.93 -0.03
CA ALA A 51 18.75 -2.99 -0.37
C ALA A 51 20.11 -2.43 -0.81
N LEU A 52 20.12 -1.39 -1.66
CA LEU A 52 21.33 -0.71 -2.11
C LEU A 52 22.11 -0.06 -0.96
N MET A 53 21.41 0.46 0.05
CA MET A 53 22.03 1.10 1.21
C MET A 53 22.59 0.11 2.23
N THR A 54 21.96 -1.06 2.38
CA THR A 54 22.27 -1.98 3.49
C THR A 54 23.02 -3.23 3.07
N THR A 55 22.92 -3.68 1.81
CA THR A 55 23.69 -4.85 1.36
C THR A 55 25.21 -4.56 1.48
N PRO A 56 26.05 -5.57 1.75
CA PRO A 56 27.50 -5.42 1.72
C PRO A 56 28.04 -5.00 0.36
N ASP A 57 29.27 -4.50 0.34
CA ASP A 57 29.98 -4.11 -0.88
C ASP A 57 30.14 -5.30 -1.83
N ASP A 58 29.73 -5.09 -3.08
CA ASP A 58 29.85 -6.05 -4.17
C ASP A 58 30.42 -5.31 -5.38
N ALA A 59 31.62 -5.70 -5.81
CA ALA A 59 32.34 -5.05 -6.91
C ALA A 59 31.56 -5.06 -8.25
N ALA A 60 30.55 -5.93 -8.38
CA ALA A 60 29.71 -6.02 -9.57
C ALA A 60 28.52 -5.04 -9.58
N ARG A 61 28.24 -4.33 -8.48
CA ARG A 61 27.02 -3.53 -8.34
C ARG A 61 27.25 -2.22 -7.60
N PHE A 62 26.73 -1.13 -8.17
CA PHE A 62 26.66 0.15 -7.49
C PHE A 62 25.71 0.06 -6.28
N GLY A 63 26.16 0.45 -5.10
CA GLY A 63 25.50 0.20 -3.82
C GLY A 63 26.48 -0.49 -2.88
N GLY A 64 26.07 -0.90 -1.69
CA GLY A 64 27.00 -1.61 -0.79
C GLY A 64 27.50 -0.79 0.40
N PHE A 65 26.76 0.24 0.82
CA PHE A 65 27.24 1.16 1.86
C PHE A 65 27.28 0.55 3.27
N ASP A 66 26.85 -0.71 3.43
CA ASP A 66 26.78 -1.45 4.70
C ASP A 66 26.14 -0.62 5.83
N LEU A 67 25.16 0.21 5.47
CA LEU A 67 24.50 1.09 6.40
C LEU A 67 23.54 0.27 7.29
N PRO A 68 23.28 0.73 8.52
CA PRO A 68 22.34 0.06 9.40
C PRO A 68 20.94 0.02 8.77
N ILE A 69 20.20 -1.05 9.03
CA ILE A 69 18.85 -1.31 8.50
C ILE A 69 17.92 -0.09 8.65
N ILE A 70 18.00 0.61 9.79
CA ILE A 70 17.19 1.81 10.06
C ILE A 70 17.50 2.93 9.07
N ALA A 71 18.78 3.14 8.72
CA ALA A 71 19.16 4.12 7.71
C ALA A 71 18.64 3.71 6.32
N GLY A 72 18.64 2.41 6.00
CA GLY A 72 18.01 1.88 4.79
C GLY A 72 16.50 2.14 4.74
N TRP A 73 15.79 1.98 5.86
CA TRP A 73 14.34 2.25 5.94
C TRP A 73 14.02 3.74 5.82
N LEU A 74 14.79 4.61 6.48
CA LEU A 74 14.64 6.07 6.37
C LEU A 74 15.00 6.56 4.96
N GLY A 75 16.05 6.02 4.36
CA GLY A 75 16.44 6.29 2.98
C GLY A 75 15.35 5.87 1.99
N ALA A 76 14.76 4.69 2.18
CA ALA A 76 13.63 4.23 1.38
C ALA A 76 12.40 5.15 1.48
N MET A 77 12.06 5.60 2.69
CA MET A 77 10.99 6.59 2.89
C MET A 77 11.27 7.90 2.15
N LEU A 78 12.50 8.41 2.26
CA LEU A 78 12.90 9.66 1.64
C LEU A 78 12.85 9.57 0.11
N VAL A 79 13.49 8.56 -0.48
CA VAL A 79 13.59 8.41 -1.94
C VAL A 79 12.22 8.10 -2.54
N ALA A 80 11.45 7.18 -1.95
CA ALA A 80 10.09 6.89 -2.42
C ALA A 80 9.15 8.09 -2.25
N GLY A 81 9.30 8.85 -1.16
CA GLY A 81 8.55 10.08 -0.93
C GLY A 81 8.87 11.18 -1.95
N ILE A 82 10.15 11.37 -2.29
CA ILE A 82 10.59 12.30 -3.35
C ILE A 82 10.07 11.85 -4.71
N ALA A 83 10.23 10.57 -5.07
CA ALA A 83 9.74 10.03 -6.33
C ALA A 83 8.21 10.18 -6.46
N ALA A 84 7.48 9.97 -5.37
CA ALA A 84 6.05 10.23 -5.31
C ALA A 84 5.75 11.72 -5.43
N ALA A 85 6.47 12.61 -4.75
CA ALA A 85 6.29 14.06 -4.86
C ALA A 85 6.49 14.55 -6.31
N ILE A 86 7.54 14.08 -6.98
CA ILE A 86 7.84 14.40 -8.40
C ILE A 86 6.70 13.90 -9.29
N THR A 87 6.29 12.64 -9.09
CA THR A 87 5.20 12.04 -9.84
C THR A 87 3.91 12.83 -9.64
N GLY A 88 3.52 13.11 -8.39
CA GLY A 88 2.36 13.92 -8.06
C GLY A 88 2.43 15.31 -8.66
N PHE A 89 3.58 15.98 -8.61
CA PHE A 89 3.73 17.30 -9.22
C PHE A 89 3.50 17.29 -10.74
N ALA A 90 3.97 16.24 -11.42
CA ALA A 90 3.80 16.06 -12.86
C ALA A 90 2.37 15.66 -13.22
N THR A 91 1.71 14.81 -12.44
CA THR A 91 0.44 14.16 -12.80
C THR A 91 -0.80 14.85 -12.25
N LEU A 92 -0.72 15.61 -11.15
CA LEU A 92 -1.89 16.25 -10.51
C LEU A 92 -2.51 17.41 -11.32
N ARG A 93 -1.98 17.69 -12.51
CA ARG A 93 -2.59 18.60 -13.49
C ARG A 93 -3.62 17.90 -14.38
N LEU A 94 -3.64 16.57 -14.36
CA LEU A 94 -4.47 15.72 -15.21
C LEU A 94 -5.81 15.40 -14.53
N LYS A 95 -6.81 15.01 -15.31
CA LYS A 95 -8.08 14.47 -14.75
C LYS A 95 -7.81 13.12 -14.06
N SER A 96 -8.69 12.71 -13.15
CA SER A 96 -8.54 11.50 -12.32
C SER A 96 -8.20 10.24 -13.12
N ASP A 97 -8.85 10.02 -14.27
CA ASP A 97 -8.62 8.83 -15.08
C ASP A 97 -7.23 8.82 -15.73
N TYR A 98 -6.72 9.99 -16.11
CA TYR A 98 -5.37 10.12 -16.64
C TYR A 98 -4.30 9.96 -15.56
N LEU A 99 -4.56 10.42 -14.33
CA LEU A 99 -3.68 10.18 -13.18
C LEU A 99 -3.46 8.68 -12.96
N ALA A 100 -4.53 7.89 -13.08
CA ALA A 100 -4.48 6.43 -13.00
C ALA A 100 -3.48 5.84 -14.00
N ILE A 101 -3.66 6.19 -15.27
CA ILE A 101 -2.86 5.69 -16.39
C ILE A 101 -1.40 6.11 -16.25
N THR A 102 -1.15 7.37 -15.90
CA THR A 102 0.23 7.86 -15.75
C THR A 102 0.93 7.21 -14.57
N THR A 103 0.27 7.04 -13.43
CA THR A 103 0.88 6.36 -12.27
C THR A 103 1.14 4.88 -12.53
N PHE A 104 0.27 4.20 -13.26
CA PHE A 104 0.55 2.85 -13.78
C PHE A 104 1.81 2.83 -14.65
N GLY A 105 1.92 3.78 -15.59
CA GLY A 105 3.11 3.95 -16.43
C GLY A 105 4.39 4.15 -15.61
N VAL A 106 4.34 4.96 -14.55
CA VAL A 106 5.48 5.15 -13.61
C VAL A 106 5.87 3.83 -12.96
N ALA A 107 4.92 3.02 -12.48
CA ALA A 107 5.24 1.72 -11.89
C ALA A 107 5.89 0.77 -12.90
N VAL A 108 5.39 0.72 -14.14
CA VAL A 108 5.98 -0.09 -15.20
C VAL A 108 7.39 0.39 -15.56
N VAL A 109 7.61 1.70 -15.66
CA VAL A 109 8.95 2.27 -15.91
C VAL A 109 9.92 1.90 -14.79
N VAL A 110 9.52 2.04 -13.53
CA VAL A 110 10.34 1.64 -12.38
C VAL A 110 10.68 0.15 -12.44
N GLN A 111 9.70 -0.71 -12.75
CA GLN A 111 9.92 -2.14 -12.88
C GLN A 111 10.89 -2.46 -14.03
N LEU A 112 10.73 -1.83 -15.19
CA LEU A 112 11.61 -2.01 -16.34
C LEU A 112 13.04 -1.50 -16.07
N LEU A 113 13.17 -0.38 -15.35
CA LEU A 113 14.47 0.08 -14.88
C LEU A 113 15.09 -0.95 -13.93
N ALA A 114 14.32 -1.50 -12.98
CA ALA A 114 14.82 -2.54 -12.10
C ALA A 114 15.21 -3.83 -12.84
N LEU A 115 14.56 -4.14 -13.97
CA LEU A 115 14.89 -5.31 -14.78
C LEU A 115 16.14 -5.10 -15.64
N ASN A 116 16.34 -3.91 -16.19
CA ASN A 116 17.40 -3.62 -17.17
C ASN A 116 18.65 -2.99 -16.55
N ALA A 117 18.54 -2.28 -15.42
CA ALA A 117 19.66 -1.62 -14.77
C ALA A 117 20.49 -2.60 -13.92
N GLN A 118 21.09 -3.60 -14.58
CA GLN A 118 21.89 -4.65 -13.92
C GLN A 118 22.92 -4.11 -12.94
N SER A 119 23.59 -3.00 -13.28
CA SER A 119 24.59 -2.34 -12.45
C SER A 119 24.07 -1.78 -11.13
N PHE A 120 22.76 -1.55 -10.98
CA PHE A 120 22.14 -1.05 -9.74
C PHE A 120 21.29 -2.12 -9.06
N THR A 121 20.49 -2.87 -9.80
CA THR A 121 19.44 -3.74 -9.23
C THR A 121 19.74 -5.22 -9.35
N GLY A 122 20.84 -5.61 -10.00
CA GLY A 122 21.10 -7.01 -10.39
C GLY A 122 20.23 -7.49 -11.55
N GLY A 123 19.38 -6.62 -12.10
CA GLY A 123 18.50 -6.91 -13.24
C GLY A 123 17.55 -8.08 -12.95
N ALA A 124 17.47 -9.03 -13.87
CA ALA A 124 16.62 -10.22 -13.75
C ALA A 124 16.98 -11.14 -12.56
N PHE A 125 18.23 -11.09 -12.08
CA PHE A 125 18.65 -11.89 -10.93
C PHE A 125 18.21 -11.28 -9.59
N GLY A 126 17.86 -10.00 -9.58
CA GLY A 126 17.48 -9.28 -8.37
C GLY A 126 18.64 -9.04 -7.41
N VAL A 127 18.29 -8.72 -6.16
CA VAL A 127 19.21 -8.42 -5.06
C VAL A 127 18.99 -9.42 -3.94
N GLY A 128 19.99 -10.27 -3.70
CA GLY A 128 20.06 -11.17 -2.55
C GLY A 128 20.92 -10.63 -1.42
N PHE A 129 21.05 -11.46 -0.38
CA PHE A 129 21.89 -11.19 0.80
C PHE A 129 21.56 -9.86 1.49
N ILE A 130 20.29 -9.44 1.45
CA ILE A 130 19.84 -8.26 2.17
C ILE A 130 19.89 -8.59 3.67
N PRO A 131 20.57 -7.78 4.50
CA PRO A 131 20.65 -8.03 5.92
C PRO A 131 19.27 -8.18 6.55
N ARG A 132 19.05 -9.30 7.23
CA ARG A 132 17.77 -9.56 7.91
C ARG A 132 17.89 -9.12 9.36
N PRO A 133 16.91 -8.43 9.95
CA PRO A 133 16.90 -8.16 11.38
C PRO A 133 17.02 -9.48 12.15
N PHE A 134 17.83 -9.48 13.22
CA PHE A 134 18.01 -10.65 14.09
C PHE A 134 18.57 -11.89 13.39
N THR A 135 19.54 -11.74 12.47
CA THR A 135 20.24 -12.87 11.82
C THR A 135 20.79 -13.90 12.82
N SER A 136 21.23 -13.46 14.00
CA SER A 136 21.70 -14.36 15.07
C SER A 136 20.62 -15.29 15.64
N LEU A 137 19.33 -14.94 15.49
CA LEU A 137 18.20 -15.77 15.90
C LEU A 137 17.71 -16.69 14.77
N ALA A 138 18.28 -16.60 13.57
CA ALA A 138 17.83 -17.35 12.39
C ALA A 138 17.96 -18.87 12.54
N GLU A 139 18.87 -19.35 13.40
CA GLU A 139 19.00 -20.76 13.75
C GLU A 139 17.76 -21.32 14.47
N THR A 140 16.94 -20.43 15.06
CA THR A 140 15.68 -20.79 15.72
C THR A 140 14.50 -20.10 15.02
N PRO A 141 13.85 -20.77 14.04
CA PRO A 141 12.80 -20.17 13.22
C PRO A 141 11.66 -19.52 14.01
N PHE A 142 11.29 -20.09 15.16
CA PHE A 142 10.23 -19.54 16.02
C PHE A 142 10.57 -18.14 16.56
N TYR A 143 11.73 -17.97 17.19
CA TYR A 143 12.15 -16.69 17.77
C TYR A 143 12.44 -15.65 16.69
N PHE A 144 13.00 -16.08 15.55
CA PHE A 144 13.20 -15.21 14.40
C PHE A 144 11.88 -14.60 13.89
N ASN A 145 10.85 -15.43 13.70
CA ASN A 145 9.54 -14.94 13.24
C ASN A 145 8.87 -14.05 14.28
N LEU A 146 8.98 -14.36 15.57
CA LEU A 146 8.39 -13.55 16.63
C LEU A 146 9.06 -12.18 16.79
N ALA A 147 10.39 -12.13 16.68
CA ALA A 147 11.16 -10.87 16.73
C ALA A 147 10.84 -9.97 15.53
N ASN A 148 10.76 -10.54 14.33
CA ASN A 148 10.34 -9.81 13.13
C ASN A 148 8.90 -9.32 13.26
N LEU A 149 7.98 -10.16 13.76
CA LEU A 149 6.60 -9.75 14.04
C LEU A 149 6.55 -8.56 15.00
N ALA A 150 7.32 -8.58 16.09
CA ALA A 150 7.36 -7.50 17.06
C ALA A 150 7.82 -6.17 16.43
N VAL A 151 8.90 -6.20 15.64
CA VAL A 151 9.41 -5.01 14.95
C VAL A 151 8.42 -4.50 13.90
N VAL A 152 7.89 -5.36 13.04
CA VAL A 152 6.93 -4.95 12.00
C VAL A 152 5.62 -4.45 12.61
N SER A 153 5.19 -5.04 13.72
CA SER A 153 4.03 -4.55 14.49
C SER A 153 4.29 -3.17 15.07
N ALA A 154 5.48 -2.93 15.64
CA ALA A 154 5.87 -1.61 16.16
C ALA A 154 5.92 -0.56 15.05
N VAL A 155 6.55 -0.86 13.91
CA VAL A 155 6.61 0.04 12.75
C VAL A 155 5.21 0.35 12.21
N THR A 156 4.37 -0.68 12.04
CA THR A 156 2.98 -0.52 11.58
C THR A 156 2.16 0.30 12.58
N LEU A 157 2.32 0.08 13.88
CA LEU A 157 1.64 0.85 14.92
C LEU A 157 2.05 2.32 14.89
N VAL A 158 3.36 2.61 14.79
CA VAL A 158 3.86 3.98 14.68
C VAL A 158 3.31 4.67 13.42
N ALA A 159 3.35 3.99 12.27
CA ALA A 159 2.78 4.52 11.03
C ALA A 159 1.27 4.78 11.15
N TYR A 160 0.52 3.84 11.75
CA TYR A 160 -0.92 3.98 11.99
C TYR A 160 -1.23 5.19 12.88
N LEU A 161 -0.52 5.33 14.01
CA LEU A 161 -0.71 6.44 14.95
C LEU A 161 -0.34 7.78 14.32
N ALA A 162 0.77 7.84 13.58
CA ALA A 162 1.20 9.03 12.85
C ALA A 162 0.15 9.46 11.82
N LEU A 163 -0.38 8.52 11.02
CA LEU A 163 -1.47 8.81 10.07
C LEU A 163 -2.78 9.18 10.76
N GLN A 164 -3.08 8.57 11.91
CA GLN A 164 -4.28 8.89 12.68
C GLN A 164 -4.23 10.32 13.23
N HIS A 165 -3.03 10.77 13.64
CA HIS A 165 -2.79 12.14 14.07
C HIS A 165 -2.84 13.11 12.87
N LEU A 166 -2.13 12.78 11.79
CA LEU A 166 -2.03 13.61 10.58
C LEU A 166 -3.40 13.82 9.91
N SER A 167 -4.24 12.78 9.87
CA SER A 167 -5.61 12.84 9.31
C SER A 167 -6.59 13.68 10.13
N ARG A 168 -6.34 13.88 11.43
CA ARG A 168 -7.14 14.73 12.32
C ARG A 168 -6.59 16.16 12.44
N SER A 169 -5.33 16.37 12.03
CA SER A 169 -4.68 17.67 12.03
C SER A 169 -5.34 18.65 11.03
N PRO A 170 -5.02 19.96 11.10
CA PRO A 170 -5.47 20.94 10.11
C PRO A 170 -5.15 20.53 8.67
N TRP A 171 -4.01 19.87 8.44
CA TRP A 171 -3.61 19.37 7.13
C TRP A 171 -4.59 18.32 6.59
N GLY A 172 -4.98 17.35 7.43
CA GLY A 172 -5.97 16.34 7.08
C GLY A 172 -7.36 16.93 6.83
N ARG A 173 -7.76 17.97 7.56
CA ARG A 173 -9.02 18.69 7.33
C ARG A 173 -9.04 19.41 5.98
N VAL A 174 -7.93 20.03 5.58
CA VAL A 174 -7.81 20.66 4.26
C VAL A 174 -7.92 19.63 3.14
N LEU A 175 -7.30 18.45 3.29
CA LEU A 175 -7.42 17.37 2.31
C LEU A 175 -8.85 16.85 2.15
N LYS A 176 -9.57 16.68 3.26
CA LYS A 176 -10.98 16.28 3.22
C LYS A 176 -11.84 17.35 2.55
N ALA A 177 -11.64 18.62 2.88
CA ALA A 177 -12.34 19.73 2.23
C ALA A 177 -12.06 19.77 0.71
N LEU A 178 -10.80 19.57 0.30
CA LEU A 178 -10.41 19.49 -1.12
C LEU A 178 -10.99 18.27 -1.85
N ARG A 179 -11.35 17.22 -1.12
CA ARG A 179 -12.00 16.01 -1.67
C ARG A 179 -13.52 16.21 -1.80
N GLU A 180 -14.14 16.93 -0.86
CA GLU A 180 -15.59 17.19 -0.85
C GLU A 180 -15.99 18.31 -1.81
N ASP A 181 -15.34 19.48 -1.71
CA ASP A 181 -15.54 20.61 -2.61
C ASP A 181 -14.23 21.38 -2.84
N GLU A 182 -13.56 21.05 -3.94
CA GLU A 182 -12.32 21.69 -4.35
C GLU A 182 -12.48 23.20 -4.59
N ARG A 183 -13.61 23.64 -5.15
CA ARG A 183 -13.82 25.06 -5.48
C ARG A 183 -13.99 25.89 -4.21
N ALA A 184 -14.76 25.39 -3.24
CA ALA A 184 -14.93 26.04 -1.95
C ALA A 184 -13.61 26.08 -1.15
N ALA A 185 -12.81 25.03 -1.17
CA ALA A 185 -11.51 25.03 -0.50
C ALA A 185 -10.53 26.03 -1.14
N ILE A 186 -10.55 26.17 -2.48
CA ILE A 186 -9.70 27.13 -3.20
C ILE A 186 -10.14 28.57 -2.94
N SER A 187 -11.45 28.87 -2.82
CA SER A 187 -11.92 30.23 -2.50
C SER A 187 -11.49 30.70 -1.11
N LEU A 188 -11.22 29.76 -0.19
CA LEU A 188 -10.62 30.01 1.13
C LEU A 188 -9.08 30.12 1.09
N GLY A 189 -8.49 30.25 -0.10
CA GLY A 189 -7.05 30.44 -0.29
C GLY A 189 -6.20 29.18 -0.12
N LYS A 190 -6.80 27.98 -0.14
CA LYS A 190 -6.04 26.72 -0.07
C LYS A 190 -5.61 26.26 -1.45
N SER A 191 -4.32 25.95 -1.60
CA SER A 191 -3.77 25.46 -2.87
C SER A 191 -3.95 23.93 -3.00
N ALA A 192 -4.92 23.48 -3.79
CA ALA A 192 -5.19 22.05 -4.02
C ALA A 192 -3.94 21.24 -4.40
N ARG A 193 -3.14 21.77 -5.34
CA ARG A 193 -1.92 21.13 -5.84
C ARG A 193 -0.93 20.83 -4.72
N PHE A 194 -0.61 21.81 -3.87
CA PHE A 194 0.41 21.67 -2.83
C PHE A 194 0.05 20.58 -1.82
N TYR A 195 -1.18 20.60 -1.30
CA TYR A 195 -1.63 19.60 -0.33
C TYR A 195 -1.74 18.20 -0.94
N ARG A 196 -2.20 18.09 -2.19
CA ARG A 196 -2.26 16.81 -2.92
C ARG A 196 -0.86 16.23 -3.19
N VAL A 197 0.12 17.05 -3.58
CA VAL A 197 1.52 16.61 -3.74
C VAL A 197 2.09 16.10 -2.42
N GLN A 198 1.86 16.81 -1.32
CA GLN A 198 2.31 16.37 0.01
C GLN A 198 1.68 15.03 0.42
N ALA A 199 0.37 14.86 0.20
CA ALA A 199 -0.30 13.61 0.51
C ALA A 199 0.24 12.45 -0.34
N PHE A 200 0.54 12.73 -1.61
CA PHE A 200 1.15 11.78 -2.51
C PHE A 200 2.56 11.39 -2.05
N ALA A 201 3.38 12.36 -1.65
CA ALA A 201 4.72 12.15 -1.10
C ALA A 201 4.71 11.31 0.18
N VAL A 202 3.88 11.66 1.17
CA VAL A 202 3.77 10.91 2.43
C VAL A 202 3.24 9.49 2.19
N GLY A 203 2.26 9.33 1.29
CA GLY A 203 1.75 8.02 0.92
C GLY A 203 2.82 7.15 0.24
N GLY A 204 3.58 7.75 -0.69
CA GLY A 204 4.70 7.07 -1.36
C GLY A 204 5.85 6.71 -0.42
N ALA A 205 6.16 7.58 0.56
CA ALA A 205 7.15 7.29 1.59
C ALA A 205 6.75 6.05 2.42
N LEU A 206 5.46 5.91 2.79
CA LEU A 206 4.97 4.74 3.51
C LEU A 206 4.96 3.46 2.66
N MET A 207 4.63 3.56 1.36
CA MET A 207 4.76 2.43 0.43
C MET A 207 6.24 2.01 0.29
N GLY A 208 7.15 2.97 0.21
CA GLY A 208 8.59 2.71 0.16
C GLY A 208 9.11 2.06 1.44
N LEU A 209 8.66 2.52 2.62
CA LEU A 209 8.94 1.87 3.89
C LEU A 209 8.49 0.42 3.90
N ALA A 210 7.27 0.14 3.42
CA ALA A 210 6.75 -1.21 3.34
C ALA A 210 7.63 -2.10 2.44
N GLY A 211 8.08 -1.59 1.29
CA GLY A 211 9.03 -2.27 0.41
C GLY A 211 10.36 -2.56 1.09
N ALA A 212 10.89 -1.60 1.85
CA ALA A 212 12.14 -1.78 2.61
C ALA A 212 12.01 -2.84 3.71
N VAL A 213 10.93 -2.80 4.48
CA VAL A 213 10.62 -3.82 5.51
C VAL A 213 10.46 -5.19 4.86
N GLN A 214 9.77 -5.28 3.70
CA GLN A 214 9.62 -6.52 2.96
C GLN A 214 10.97 -7.08 2.50
N ALA A 215 11.83 -6.23 1.92
CA ALA A 215 13.14 -6.63 1.42
C ALA A 215 14.01 -7.24 2.53
N HIS A 216 14.02 -6.61 3.70
CA HIS A 216 14.75 -7.06 4.89
C HIS A 216 14.14 -8.30 5.55
N TYR A 217 12.82 -8.48 5.44
CA TYR A 217 12.14 -9.65 5.96
C TYR A 217 12.41 -10.91 5.12
N ILE A 218 12.31 -10.77 3.79
CA ILE A 218 12.54 -11.86 2.84
C ILE A 218 14.04 -12.13 2.66
N GLY A 219 14.89 -11.10 2.66
CA GLY A 219 16.34 -11.21 2.41
C GLY A 219 16.71 -11.24 0.92
N PHE A 220 15.72 -11.16 0.04
CA PHE A 220 15.86 -11.16 -1.41
C PHE A 220 14.73 -10.37 -2.06
N ILE A 221 15.04 -9.63 -3.12
CA ILE A 221 14.05 -8.94 -3.96
C ILE A 221 14.37 -9.15 -5.43
N ALA A 222 13.34 -9.29 -6.26
CA ALA A 222 13.44 -9.34 -7.72
C ALA A 222 12.44 -8.37 -8.36
N PRO A 223 12.67 -7.90 -9.61
CA PRO A 223 11.74 -6.99 -10.30
C PRO A 223 10.32 -7.57 -10.43
N ASP A 224 10.22 -8.89 -10.58
CA ASP A 224 8.94 -9.59 -10.72
C ASP A 224 8.07 -9.57 -9.45
N ASN A 225 8.67 -9.28 -8.28
CA ASN A 225 7.92 -9.10 -7.04
C ASN A 225 7.08 -7.81 -7.06
N TYR A 226 7.42 -6.86 -7.93
CA TYR A 226 6.83 -5.51 -7.96
C TYR A 226 6.08 -5.22 -9.26
N VAL A 227 5.34 -6.21 -9.75
CA VAL A 227 4.42 -6.08 -10.87
C VAL A 227 3.14 -5.32 -10.49
N PRO A 228 2.42 -4.71 -11.46
CA PRO A 228 1.15 -4.03 -11.20
C PRO A 228 0.07 -4.88 -10.52
N MET A 229 0.17 -6.21 -10.57
CA MET A 229 -0.69 -7.13 -9.82
C MET A 229 -0.71 -6.80 -8.31
N LEU A 230 0.44 -6.43 -7.74
CA LEU A 230 0.54 -6.00 -6.34
C LEU A 230 -0.34 -4.79 -6.07
N THR A 231 -0.39 -3.81 -6.98
CA THR A 231 -1.24 -2.63 -6.81
C THR A 231 -2.71 -3.02 -6.73
N PHE A 232 -3.19 -3.89 -7.62
CA PHE A 232 -4.58 -4.35 -7.60
C PHE A 232 -4.90 -5.12 -6.32
N GLN A 233 -4.00 -5.96 -5.84
CA GLN A 233 -4.16 -6.66 -4.57
C GLN A 233 -4.31 -5.69 -3.39
N VAL A 234 -3.49 -4.64 -3.33
CA VAL A 234 -3.57 -3.63 -2.26
C VAL A 234 -4.83 -2.77 -2.38
N TRP A 235 -5.28 -2.46 -3.60
CA TRP A 235 -6.55 -1.78 -3.82
C TRP A 235 -7.73 -2.58 -3.29
N VAL A 236 -7.74 -3.87 -3.58
CA VAL A 236 -8.74 -4.79 -3.05
C VAL A 236 -8.73 -4.78 -1.53
N MET A 237 -7.56 -4.92 -0.90
CA MET A 237 -7.40 -4.83 0.56
C MET A 237 -8.02 -3.54 1.11
N LEU A 238 -7.77 -2.41 0.46
CA LEU A 238 -8.30 -1.12 0.86
C LEU A 238 -9.83 -1.02 0.70
N ILE A 239 -10.37 -1.48 -0.43
CA ILE A 239 -11.82 -1.38 -0.72
C ILE A 239 -12.61 -2.28 0.23
N VAL A 240 -12.17 -3.52 0.44
CA VAL A 240 -12.79 -4.46 1.39
C VAL A 240 -12.78 -3.87 2.80
N GLY A 241 -11.65 -3.27 3.21
CA GLY A 241 -11.51 -2.60 4.50
C GLY A 241 -12.39 -1.35 4.66
N GLY A 242 -12.63 -0.62 3.58
CA GLY A 242 -13.33 0.66 3.56
C GLY A 242 -12.37 1.83 3.40
N SER A 243 -12.45 2.52 2.26
CA SER A 243 -11.60 3.67 1.95
C SER A 243 -11.89 4.88 2.87
N GLY A 244 -10.84 5.62 3.23
CA GLY A 244 -10.95 6.80 4.10
C GLY A 244 -10.90 6.52 5.60
N SER A 245 -10.80 5.23 6.00
CA SER A 245 -10.61 4.82 7.39
C SER A 245 -9.29 4.06 7.56
N ASN A 246 -8.38 4.57 8.39
CA ASN A 246 -7.13 3.87 8.68
C ASN A 246 -7.36 2.51 9.34
N ARG A 247 -8.43 2.38 10.15
CA ARG A 247 -8.84 1.10 10.74
C ARG A 247 -9.29 0.13 9.65
N GLY A 248 -10.08 0.63 8.69
CA GLY A 248 -10.50 -0.13 7.52
C GLY A 248 -9.30 -0.67 6.74
N ALA A 249 -8.31 0.18 6.47
CA ALA A 249 -7.07 -0.24 5.79
C ALA A 249 -6.36 -1.41 6.48
N VAL A 250 -6.24 -1.39 7.82
CA VAL A 250 -5.61 -2.47 8.61
C VAL A 250 -6.44 -3.75 8.60
N PHE A 251 -7.75 -3.66 8.81
CA PHE A 251 -8.60 -4.85 8.80
C PHE A 251 -8.71 -5.46 7.41
N GLY A 252 -8.80 -4.63 6.37
CA GLY A 252 -8.91 -5.06 4.98
C GLY A 252 -7.68 -5.81 4.48
N SER A 253 -6.47 -5.31 4.80
CA SER A 253 -5.21 -6.01 4.48
C SER A 253 -5.11 -7.36 5.18
N ILE A 254 -5.38 -7.42 6.48
CA ILE A 254 -5.31 -8.67 7.26
C ILE A 254 -6.35 -9.68 6.77
N LEU A 255 -7.60 -9.25 6.55
CA LEU A 255 -8.69 -10.12 6.12
C LEU A 255 -8.43 -10.69 4.72
N VAL A 256 -8.12 -9.84 3.75
CA VAL A 256 -7.89 -10.29 2.37
C VAL A 256 -6.64 -11.16 2.30
N TRP A 257 -5.58 -10.84 3.05
CA TRP A 257 -4.42 -11.71 3.16
C TRP A 257 -4.74 -13.06 3.81
N ALA A 258 -5.58 -13.08 4.86
CA ALA A 258 -6.04 -14.31 5.50
C ALA A 258 -6.80 -15.21 4.54
N ILE A 259 -7.66 -14.62 3.71
CA ILE A 259 -8.38 -15.40 2.72
C ILE A 259 -7.43 -15.87 1.61
N TRP A 260 -6.50 -15.03 1.17
CA TRP A 260 -5.52 -15.38 0.15
C TRP A 260 -4.62 -16.55 0.59
N ALA A 261 -3.97 -16.42 1.76
CA ALA A 261 -3.09 -17.45 2.29
C ALA A 261 -3.86 -18.70 2.75
N GLY A 262 -5.01 -18.51 3.39
CA GLY A 262 -5.88 -19.60 3.83
C GLY A 262 -6.42 -20.43 2.67
N SER A 263 -6.82 -19.78 1.57
CA SER A 263 -7.22 -20.47 0.35
C SER A 263 -6.09 -21.31 -0.22
N GLY A 264 -4.84 -20.80 -0.23
CA GLY A 264 -3.67 -21.56 -0.66
C GLY A 264 -3.38 -22.77 0.24
N ALA A 265 -3.47 -22.61 1.55
CA ALA A 265 -3.30 -23.70 2.50
C ALA A 265 -4.35 -24.81 2.29
N VAL A 266 -5.62 -24.45 2.21
CA VAL A 266 -6.72 -25.41 1.98
C VAL A 266 -6.54 -26.14 0.65
N LEU A 267 -6.18 -25.42 -0.41
CA LEU A 267 -6.03 -26.03 -1.73
C LEU A 267 -4.80 -26.94 -1.82
N SER A 268 -3.72 -26.62 -1.11
CA SER A 268 -2.55 -27.48 -0.99
C SER A 268 -2.83 -28.78 -0.24
N TRP A 269 -3.85 -28.80 0.63
CA TRP A 269 -4.30 -29.99 1.35
C TRP A 269 -5.27 -30.85 0.54
N LEU A 270 -6.10 -30.21 -0.29
CA LEU A 270 -7.14 -30.89 -1.08
C LEU A 270 -6.65 -31.36 -2.46
N ALA A 271 -5.66 -30.69 -3.05
CA ALA A 271 -5.21 -30.99 -4.41
C ALA A 271 -4.09 -32.05 -4.43
N PRO A 272 -4.22 -33.11 -5.25
CA PRO A 272 -3.14 -34.05 -5.54
C PRO A 272 -1.86 -33.36 -6.05
N PRO A 273 -0.65 -33.88 -5.75
CA PRO A 273 0.63 -33.26 -6.11
C PRO A 273 0.80 -32.97 -7.61
N ASP A 274 0.20 -33.78 -8.48
CA ASP A 274 0.23 -33.67 -9.95
C ASP A 274 -0.60 -32.49 -10.49
N GLN A 275 -1.51 -31.92 -9.70
CA GLN A 275 -2.43 -30.85 -10.12
C GLN A 275 -2.23 -29.53 -9.38
N GLN A 276 -1.16 -29.38 -8.58
CA GLN A 276 -0.89 -28.17 -7.82
C GLN A 276 -0.82 -26.90 -8.69
N ALA A 277 -0.33 -27.00 -9.93
CA ALA A 277 -0.32 -25.87 -10.87
C ALA A 277 -1.74 -25.43 -11.28
N ARG A 278 -2.66 -26.37 -11.49
CA ARG A 278 -4.08 -26.08 -11.79
C ARG A 278 -4.81 -25.55 -10.56
N ALA A 279 -4.46 -26.09 -9.38
CA ALA A 279 -4.94 -25.59 -8.10
C ALA A 279 -4.57 -24.11 -7.92
N ALA A 280 -3.31 -23.71 -8.14
CA ALA A 280 -2.90 -22.32 -8.05
C ALA A 280 -3.71 -21.38 -8.97
N ALA A 281 -4.01 -21.80 -10.21
CA ALA A 281 -4.85 -21.03 -11.13
C ALA A 281 -6.32 -20.91 -10.67
N LEU A 282 -6.88 -22.00 -10.13
CA LEU A 282 -8.21 -22.00 -9.52
C LEU A 282 -8.27 -21.09 -8.28
N GLN A 283 -7.21 -21.06 -7.47
CA GLN A 283 -7.11 -20.20 -6.30
C GLN A 283 -7.23 -18.72 -6.70
N ILE A 284 -6.45 -18.28 -7.69
CA ILE A 284 -6.49 -16.90 -8.20
C ILE A 284 -7.89 -16.54 -8.70
N THR A 285 -8.55 -17.47 -9.39
CA THR A 285 -9.92 -17.30 -9.90
C THR A 285 -10.94 -17.19 -8.76
N ALA A 286 -10.86 -18.08 -7.77
CA ALA A 286 -11.74 -18.09 -6.60
C ALA A 286 -11.59 -16.80 -5.77
N ILE A 287 -10.36 -16.31 -5.61
CA ILE A 287 -10.08 -15.01 -4.99
C ILE A 287 -10.75 -13.91 -5.80
N GLY A 288 -10.54 -13.84 -7.12
CA GLY A 288 -11.18 -12.84 -7.98
C GLY A 288 -12.71 -12.82 -7.85
N VAL A 289 -13.35 -13.99 -7.88
CA VAL A 289 -14.80 -14.13 -7.70
C VAL A 289 -15.23 -13.68 -6.30
N MET A 290 -14.54 -14.10 -5.25
CA MET A 290 -14.86 -13.70 -3.88
C MET A 290 -14.78 -12.18 -3.72
N LEU A 291 -13.78 -11.54 -4.33
CA LEU A 291 -13.63 -10.09 -4.31
C LEU A 291 -14.78 -9.40 -5.03
N CYS A 292 -15.19 -9.89 -6.21
CA CYS A 292 -16.39 -9.41 -6.90
C CYS A 292 -17.64 -9.51 -5.99
N VAL A 293 -17.81 -10.63 -5.29
CA VAL A 293 -18.93 -10.83 -4.35
C VAL A 293 -18.89 -9.82 -3.20
N ILE A 294 -17.73 -9.58 -2.59
CA ILE A 294 -17.61 -8.60 -1.51
C ILE A 294 -17.93 -7.19 -2.01
N LEU A 295 -17.46 -6.82 -3.20
CA LEU A 295 -17.76 -5.53 -3.83
C LEU A 295 -19.25 -5.35 -4.12
N LEU A 296 -19.94 -6.42 -4.52
CA LEU A 296 -21.39 -6.40 -4.78
C LEU A 296 -22.22 -6.29 -3.49
N ILE A 297 -21.80 -6.95 -2.40
CA ILE A 297 -22.57 -7.00 -1.15
C ILE A 297 -22.27 -5.79 -0.24
N ARG A 298 -21.04 -5.27 -0.25
CA ARG A 298 -20.59 -4.16 0.63
C ARG A 298 -19.77 -3.13 -0.17
N PRO A 299 -20.38 -2.32 -1.05
CA PRO A 299 -19.68 -1.37 -1.92
C PRO A 299 -18.91 -0.27 -1.16
N ASN A 300 -19.28 0.02 0.10
CA ASN A 300 -18.57 1.00 0.94
C ASN A 300 -17.43 0.37 1.78
N GLY A 301 -17.22 -0.95 1.71
CA GLY A 301 -16.31 -1.69 2.57
C GLY A 301 -16.85 -1.90 4.00
N LEU A 302 -16.08 -2.59 4.84
CA LEU A 302 -16.49 -2.95 6.20
C LEU A 302 -16.56 -1.76 7.17
N PHE A 303 -15.67 -0.78 7.01
CA PHE A 303 -15.55 0.41 7.87
C PHE A 303 -15.72 1.74 7.10
N GLY A 304 -16.32 1.71 5.91
CA GLY A 304 -16.59 2.94 5.16
C GLY A 304 -17.67 3.79 5.83
N ASN A 305 -17.44 5.11 5.89
CA ASN A 305 -18.46 6.04 6.35
C ASN A 305 -19.61 6.05 5.34
N LEU A 306 -20.84 5.93 5.83
CA LEU A 306 -22.04 6.18 5.05
C LEU A 306 -21.93 7.60 4.50
N VAL A 307 -21.98 7.76 3.17
CA VAL A 307 -22.24 9.07 2.56
C VAL A 307 -23.61 9.49 3.10
N GLU A 308 -23.62 10.38 4.10
CA GLU A 308 -24.83 11.10 4.46
C GLU A 308 -25.24 11.86 3.21
N ARG A 309 -26.24 11.34 2.50
CA ARG A 309 -26.90 12.11 1.45
C ARG A 309 -27.29 13.45 2.08
N PRO A 310 -26.95 14.59 1.47
CA PRO A 310 -27.46 15.87 1.95
C PRO A 310 -28.96 15.71 2.08
N ARG A 311 -29.50 15.87 3.29
CA ARG A 311 -30.94 16.01 3.45
C ARG A 311 -31.29 17.20 2.59
N LEU A 312 -31.93 16.96 1.44
CA LEU A 312 -32.54 18.01 0.65
C LEU A 312 -33.40 18.78 1.64
N ALA A 313 -33.00 20.03 1.93
CA ALA A 313 -33.85 20.92 2.67
C ALA A 313 -35.16 20.94 1.90
N SER A 314 -36.24 20.48 2.54
CA SER A 314 -37.57 20.53 1.97
C SER A 314 -37.79 21.94 1.45
N GLU A 315 -38.01 22.08 0.15
CA GLU A 315 -38.37 23.36 -0.45
C GLU A 315 -39.54 23.95 0.35
N PRO A 316 -39.49 25.23 0.76
CA PRO A 316 -40.64 25.85 1.37
C PRO A 316 -41.79 25.79 0.36
N SER A 317 -42.89 25.13 0.75
CA SER A 317 -44.11 25.02 -0.04
C SER A 317 -44.56 26.43 -0.42
N VAL A 318 -44.41 26.80 -1.69
CA VAL A 318 -45.00 28.02 -2.25
C VAL A 318 -46.51 27.84 -2.18
N ASN A 319 -47.11 28.48 -1.19
CA ASN A 319 -48.55 28.44 -0.99
C ASN A 319 -49.19 29.42 -1.98
N THR A 320 -49.39 28.99 -3.24
CA THR A 320 -50.26 29.71 -4.17
C THR A 320 -51.70 29.51 -3.70
N THR A 321 -52.15 30.38 -2.80
CA THR A 321 -53.57 30.55 -2.53
C THR A 321 -54.07 31.73 -3.36
N ASP A 322 -55.05 31.36 -4.19
CA ASP A 322 -56.02 32.18 -4.89
C ASP A 322 -56.16 33.64 -4.42
N THR A 323 -56.04 34.55 -5.38
CA THR A 323 -56.98 35.67 -5.51
C THR A 323 -57.41 35.79 -6.96
N SER A 324 -58.40 34.98 -7.33
CA SER A 324 -59.37 35.32 -8.36
C SER A 324 -60.52 36.08 -7.71
N SER A 325 -60.53 37.40 -7.85
CA SER A 325 -61.72 38.29 -7.88
C SER A 325 -61.29 39.72 -8.16
#